data_AF-A0A954ZGP5-F1
#
_entry.id   AF-A0A954ZGP5-F1
#
_cell.length_a   1.000
_cell.length_b   1.000
_cell.length_c   1.000
_cell.angle_alpha   90.00
_cell.angle_beta   90.00
_cell.angle_gamma   90.00
#
_symmetry.space_group_name_H-M   'P 1'
#
loop_
_entity.id
_entity.type
_entity.pdbx_description
1 polymer ?
#
loop_
_entity_poly.entity_id
_entity_poly.type
_entity_poly.pdbx_seq_one_letter_code
_entity_poly.pdbx_strand_id
1 'polypeptide(L)'
;MNRLLNAVERMCNFTLTGPNRLVQTIVTIGNYDFCPWANCYVYWLKQPISWFGVVCLAATLTAVFVEPRAWIMVGSVVAVMLTGTIWP
;
A
#
# COMPACT_ATOMS: atom_id res chain seq x y z
N MET A 1 37.90 -37.48 6.01
CA MET A 1 37.52 -36.28 5.23
C MET A 1 36.01 -36.03 5.25
N ASN A 2 35.17 -37.02 4.93
CA ASN A 2 33.70 -36.84 4.83
C ASN A 2 32.99 -36.42 6.14
N ARG A 3 33.52 -36.80 7.30
CA ARG A 3 32.95 -36.37 8.60
C ARG A 3 33.14 -34.89 8.89
N LEU A 4 34.23 -34.29 8.39
CA LEU A 4 34.50 -32.86 8.55
C LEU A 4 33.65 -32.03 7.60
N LEU A 5 33.44 -32.51 6.37
CA LEU A 5 32.52 -31.87 5.42
C LEU A 5 31.09 -31.82 5.96
N ASN A 6 30.57 -32.94 6.50
CA ASN A 6 29.23 -32.97 7.09
C ASN A 6 29.10 -32.09 8.34
N ALA A 7 30.18 -31.91 9.10
CA ALA A 7 30.19 -31.02 10.26
C ALA A 7 30.20 -29.54 9.83
N VAL A 8 30.98 -29.19 8.81
CA VAL A 8 31.04 -27.84 8.23
C VAL A 8 29.71 -27.46 7.58
N GLU A 9 29.07 -28.40 6.87
CA GLU A 9 27.77 -28.20 6.23
C GLU A 9 26.65 -27.98 7.27
N ARG A 10 26.70 -28.68 8.41
CA ARG A 10 25.80 -28.44 9.55
C ARG A 10 26.04 -27.09 10.22
N MET A 11 27.29 -26.66 10.35
CA MET A 11 27.61 -25.34 10.89
C MET A 11 27.17 -24.21 9.94
N CYS A 12 27.39 -24.37 8.64
CA CYS A 12 26.96 -23.39 7.63
C CYS A 12 25.44 -23.25 7.63
N ASN A 13 24.69 -24.35 7.67
CA ASN A 13 23.22 -24.32 7.77
C ASN A 13 22.72 -23.66 9.05
N PHE A 14 23.41 -23.84 10.18
CA PHE A 14 23.04 -23.21 11.45
C PHE A 14 23.28 -21.70 11.44
N THR A 15 24.44 -21.26 10.93
CA THR A 15 24.77 -19.84 10.79
C THR A 15 23.86 -19.13 9.78
N LEU A 16 23.45 -19.80 8.71
CA LEU A 16 22.51 -19.26 7.71
C LEU A 16 21.05 -19.25 8.19
N THR A 17 20.65 -20.07 9.16
CA THR A 17 19.25 -20.11 9.65
C THR A 17 19.00 -19.32 10.93
N GLY A 18 20.03 -19.09 11.75
CA GLY A 18 19.96 -18.33 13.01
C GLY A 18 19.36 -16.92 12.88
N PRO A 19 19.82 -16.07 11.95
CA PRO A 19 19.28 -14.72 11.78
C PRO A 19 17.98 -14.68 10.96
N ASN A 20 17.80 -15.61 10.01
CA ASN A 20 16.67 -15.57 9.07
C ASN A 20 15.32 -15.89 9.73
N ARG A 21 15.30 -16.72 10.79
CA ARG A 21 14.04 -17.03 11.49
C ARG A 21 13.48 -15.85 12.28
N LEU A 22 14.34 -15.10 12.96
CA LEU A 22 13.90 -13.91 13.71
C LEU A 22 13.44 -12.81 12.76
N VAL A 23 14.18 -12.59 11.67
CA VAL A 23 13.79 -11.64 10.63
C VAL A 23 12.46 -12.03 10.00
N GLN A 24 12.26 -13.30 9.64
CA GLN A 24 10.97 -13.74 9.08
C GLN A 24 9.82 -13.65 10.08
N THR A 25 10.07 -13.92 11.36
CA THR A 25 9.05 -13.78 12.41
C THR A 25 8.66 -12.31 12.59
N ILE A 26 9.64 -11.40 12.61
CA ILE A 26 9.41 -9.95 12.70
C ILE A 26 8.65 -9.43 11.46
N VAL A 27 9.03 -9.89 10.26
CA VAL A 27 8.35 -9.52 9.01
C VAL A 27 6.92 -10.05 8.95
N THR A 28 6.68 -11.26 9.47
CA THR A 28 5.34 -11.88 9.53
C THR A 28 4.44 -11.17 10.54
N ILE A 29 4.99 -10.79 11.70
CA ILE A 29 4.25 -10.04 12.73
C ILE A 29 3.97 -8.61 12.24
N GLY A 30 4.92 -7.98 11.55
CA GLY A 30 4.76 -6.64 10.99
C GLY A 30 3.79 -6.57 9.80
N ASN A 31 3.60 -7.67 9.07
CA ASN A 31 2.62 -7.80 7.98
C ASN A 31 1.31 -8.47 8.42
N TYR A 32 1.07 -8.62 9.72
CA TYR A 32 -0.17 -9.21 10.20
C TYR A 32 -1.31 -8.20 9.97
N ASP A 33 -2.13 -8.44 8.94
CA ASP A 33 -3.33 -7.64 8.68
C ASP A 33 -4.37 -7.92 9.77
N PHE A 34 -4.36 -7.09 10.82
CA PHE A 34 -5.22 -7.23 12.00
C PHE A 34 -6.73 -7.22 11.70
N CYS A 35 -7.15 -6.77 10.51
CA CYS A 35 -8.55 -6.71 10.09
C CYS A 35 -8.71 -7.04 8.59
N PRO A 36 -8.90 -8.30 8.18
CA PRO A 36 -9.03 -8.67 6.76
C PRO A 36 -10.26 -8.06 6.09
N TRP A 37 -11.33 -7.73 6.84
CA TRP A 37 -12.53 -7.10 6.31
C TRP A 37 -12.36 -5.58 6.09
N ALA A 38 -11.65 -4.89 6.98
CA ALA A 38 -11.39 -3.46 6.87
C ALA A 38 -10.31 -3.15 5.82
N ASN A 39 -9.48 -4.14 5.52
CA ASN A 39 -8.40 -4.06 4.55
C ASN A 39 -8.91 -3.58 3.18
N CYS A 40 -10.03 -4.13 2.69
CA CYS A 40 -10.61 -3.74 1.39
C CYS A 40 -11.09 -2.27 1.36
N TYR A 41 -11.56 -1.73 2.50
CA TYR A 41 -12.01 -0.34 2.61
C TYR A 41 -10.84 0.64 2.72
N VAL A 42 -9.77 0.25 3.43
CA VAL A 42 -8.57 1.09 3.62
C VAL A 42 -7.59 0.97 2.46
N TYR A 43 -7.61 -0.13 1.69
CA TYR A 43 -6.78 -0.29 0.49
C TYR A 43 -7.09 0.75 -0.58
N TRP A 44 -8.35 1.14 -0.71
CA TRP A 44 -8.73 2.28 -1.54
C TRP A 44 -8.02 3.53 -1.07
N LEU A 45 -7.97 3.80 0.24
CA LEU A 45 -7.30 4.97 0.81
C LEU A 45 -5.78 5.02 0.55
N LYS A 46 -5.15 3.86 0.36
CA LYS A 46 -3.71 3.74 0.05
C LYS A 46 -3.38 4.16 -1.40
N GLN A 47 -4.35 4.15 -2.31
CA GLN A 47 -4.11 4.55 -3.69
C GLN A 47 -4.25 6.07 -3.83
N PRO A 48 -3.27 6.79 -4.41
CA PRO A 48 -3.33 8.25 -4.54
C PRO A 48 -4.58 8.72 -5.31
N ILE A 49 -5.06 7.90 -6.24
CA ILE A 49 -6.27 8.16 -7.05
C ILE A 49 -7.56 8.19 -6.23
N SER A 50 -7.66 7.41 -5.15
CA SER A 50 -8.84 7.41 -4.29
C SER A 50 -9.00 8.74 -3.56
N TRP A 51 -7.88 9.36 -3.17
CA TRP A 51 -7.89 10.65 -2.51
C TRP A 51 -8.42 11.75 -3.42
N PHE A 52 -8.06 11.73 -4.70
CA PHE A 52 -8.64 12.62 -5.69
C PHE A 52 -10.14 12.37 -5.90
N GLY A 53 -10.60 11.12 -5.78
CA GLY A 53 -12.04 10.79 -5.78
C GLY A 53 -12.80 11.43 -4.62
N VAL A 54 -12.24 11.41 -3.41
CA VAL A 54 -12.83 12.08 -2.23
C VAL A 54 -12.88 13.60 -2.42
N VAL A 55 -11.82 14.20 -2.94
CA VAL A 55 -11.78 15.64 -3.26
C VAL A 55 -12.83 15.99 -4.32
N CYS A 56 -12.99 15.17 -5.35
CA CYS A 56 -13.98 15.38 -6.39
C CYS A 56 -15.42 15.31 -5.86
N LEU A 57 -15.72 14.34 -4.98
CA LEU A 57 -17.02 14.25 -4.30
C LEU A 57 -17.30 15.46 -3.41
N ALA A 58 -16.33 15.87 -2.59
CA ALA A 58 -16.46 17.04 -1.73
C ALA A 58 -16.68 18.33 -2.55
N ALA A 59 -15.93 18.50 -3.64
CA ALA A 59 -16.07 19.64 -4.54
C ALA A 59 -17.41 19.64 -5.30
N THR A 60 -17.94 18.46 -5.64
CA THR A 60 -19.25 18.34 -6.29
C THR A 60 -20.37 18.71 -5.32
N LEU A 61 -20.29 18.26 -4.07
CA LEU A 61 -21.24 18.64 -3.02
C LEU A 61 -21.23 20.17 -2.79
N THR A 62 -20.06 20.80 -2.73
CA THR A 62 -19.99 22.26 -2.58
C THR A 62 -20.50 23.02 -3.81
N ALA A 63 -20.26 22.50 -5.03
CA ALA A 63 -20.79 23.08 -6.26
C ALA A 63 -22.31 23.01 -6.38
N VAL A 64 -22.93 21.96 -5.83
CA VAL A 64 -24.38 21.80 -5.82
C VAL A 64 -25.05 22.64 -4.73
N PHE A 65 -24.46 22.71 -3.53
CA PHE A 65 -25.14 23.29 -2.36
C PHE A 65 -24.69 24.71 -1.97
N VAL A 66 -23.45 25.11 -2.27
CA VAL A 66 -22.87 26.37 -1.76
C VAL A 66 -22.83 27.43 -2.85
N GLU A 67 -22.13 27.16 -3.95
CA GLU A 67 -21.95 28.14 -5.02
C GLU A 67 -21.75 27.46 -6.39
N PRO A 68 -22.55 27.79 -7.42
CA PRO A 68 -22.41 27.21 -8.76
C PRO A 68 -21.07 27.50 -9.44
N ARG A 69 -20.23 28.40 -8.90
CA ARG A 69 -18.90 28.66 -9.46
C ARG A 69 -17.88 27.58 -9.11
N ALA A 70 -18.15 26.75 -8.09
CA ALA A 70 -17.26 25.68 -7.68
C ALA A 70 -17.19 24.52 -8.69
N TRP A 71 -18.05 24.48 -9.72
CA TRP A 71 -17.94 23.55 -10.85
C TRP A 71 -16.58 23.63 -11.57
N ILE A 72 -15.92 24.79 -11.56
CA ILE A 72 -14.57 24.97 -12.14
C ILE A 72 -13.53 24.15 -11.35
N MET A 73 -13.67 24.06 -10.03
CA MET A 73 -12.78 23.28 -9.17
C MET A 73 -12.98 21.78 -9.34
N VAL A 74 -14.23 21.34 -9.55
CA VAL A 74 -14.53 19.94 -9.90
C VAL A 74 -13.85 19.59 -11.23
N GLY A 75 -13.99 20.46 -12.24
CA GLY A 75 -13.37 20.27 -13.55
C GLY A 75 -11.85 20.17 -13.51
N SER A 76 -11.18 21.01 -12.70
CA SER A 76 -9.71 20.96 -12.58
C SER A 76 -9.21 19.68 -11.91
N VAL A 77 -9.91 19.20 -10.88
CA VAL A 77 -9.55 17.94 -10.20
C VAL A 77 -9.76 16.74 -11.13
N VAL A 78 -10.87 16.71 -11.89
CA VAL A 78 -11.12 15.67 -12.89
C VAL A 78 -10.05 15.68 -13.98
N ALA A 79 -9.63 16.87 -14.45
CA ALA A 79 -8.57 16.98 -15.46
C ALA A 79 -7.23 16.42 -14.96
N VAL A 80 -6.85 16.69 -13.71
CA VAL A 80 -5.64 16.13 -13.10
C VAL A 80 -5.75 14.61 -12.96
N MET A 81 -6.91 14.09 -12.54
CA MET A 81 -7.15 12.64 -12.48
C MET A 81 -6.98 11.98 -13.85
N LEU A 82 -7.61 12.53 -14.90
CA LEU A 82 -7.51 12.00 -16.25
C LEU A 82 -6.07 12.03 -16.77
N THR A 83 -5.35 13.13 -16.54
CA THR A 83 -3.94 13.25 -16.92
C THR A 83 -3.09 12.19 -16.23
N GLY A 84 -3.32 11.95 -14.94
CA GLY A 84 -2.63 10.91 -14.18
C GLY A 84 -2.97 9.49 -14.62
N THR A 85 -4.17 9.24 -15.16
CA THR A 85 -4.57 7.91 -15.68
C THR A 85 -4.13 7.66 -17.13
N ILE A 86 -3.99 8.71 -17.94
CA ILE A 86 -3.60 8.62 -19.35
C ILE A 86 -2.09 8.44 -19.49
N TRP A 87 -1.31 8.88 -18.50
CA TRP A 87 0.15 8.79 -18.53
C TRP A 87 0.61 7.38 -18.10
N PRO A 88 1.22 6.59 -19.01
CA PRO A 88 1.81 5.30 -18.66
C PRO A 88 3.16 5.42 -17.93
#